data_AF-A0A7J8G4L4-F1
#
_entry.id   AF-A0A7J8G4L4-F1
#
_cell.length_a   1.000
_cell.length_b   1.000
_cell.length_c   1.000
_cell.angle_alpha   90.00
_cell.angle_beta   90.00
_cell.angle_gamma   90.00
#
_symmetry.space_group_name_H-M   'P 1'
#
loop_
_entity.id
_entity.type
_entity.pdbx_description
1 polymer ?
#
loop_
_entity_poly.entity_id
_entity_poly.type
_entity_poly.pdbx_seq_one_letter_code
_entity_poly.pdbx_strand_id
1 'polypeptide(L)'
;MPNAPSSMRQPPPQIKGTTTLKSYLETLPEVNVTCNNLLLFWVVSQEPKDQRHLGTYPDQHFTEEAPQRSIAAFQSRLAQISRDIRERNRGLALPYTYLDPPLIENSVSI
;
A
#
# COMPACT_ATOMS: atom_id res chain seq x y z
N MET A 1 -13.43 6.72 -12.35
CA MET A 1 -13.25 6.58 -10.88
C MET A 1 -12.83 7.93 -10.29
N PRO A 2 -13.54 8.46 -9.26
CA PRO A 2 -13.34 9.84 -8.77
C PRO A 2 -12.11 10.10 -7.88
N ASN A 3 -11.73 9.17 -7.01
CA ASN A 3 -10.73 9.43 -5.96
C ASN A 3 -9.29 9.52 -6.49
N ALA A 4 -8.96 8.73 -7.51
CA ALA A 4 -7.64 8.64 -8.12
C ALA A 4 -7.75 8.34 -9.63
N PRO A 5 -8.38 9.22 -10.44
CA PRO A 5 -8.51 8.98 -11.88
C PRO A 5 -7.12 8.79 -12.52
N SER A 6 -6.94 7.69 -13.24
CA SER A 6 -5.68 7.35 -13.92
C SER A 6 -5.34 8.29 -15.08
N SER A 7 -6.33 9.01 -15.60
CA SER A 7 -6.20 9.95 -16.70
C SER A 7 -7.34 10.97 -16.66
N MET A 8 -7.22 12.03 -17.46
CA MET A 8 -8.25 13.04 -17.64
C MET A 8 -8.48 13.20 -19.16
N ARG A 9 -9.74 13.16 -19.60
CA ARG A 9 -10.12 13.27 -21.02
C ARG A 9 -10.27 14.70 -21.51
N GLN A 10 -10.32 15.66 -20.59
CA GLN A 10 -10.48 17.09 -20.88
C GLN A 10 -9.35 17.88 -20.19
N PRO A 11 -8.95 19.04 -20.73
CA PRO A 11 -7.97 19.89 -20.08
C PRO A 11 -8.53 20.49 -18.77
N PRO A 12 -7.66 20.96 -17.87
CA PRO A 12 -8.09 21.69 -16.68
C PRO A 12 -8.93 22.93 -17.04
N PRO A 13 -10.01 23.24 -16.30
CA PRO A 13 -10.84 24.40 -16.55
C PRO A 13 -10.04 25.71 -16.35
N GLN A 14 -10.21 26.67 -17.25
CA GLN A 14 -9.49 27.94 -17.22
C GLN A 14 -10.25 29.07 -16.51
N ILE A 15 -11.57 28.89 -16.30
CA ILE A 15 -12.46 29.91 -15.74
C ILE A 15 -13.30 29.28 -14.62
N LYS A 16 -13.34 29.94 -13.45
CA LYS A 16 -14.13 29.50 -12.30
C LYS A 16 -15.65 29.51 -12.61
N GLY A 17 -16.40 28.63 -11.95
CA GLY A 17 -17.87 28.60 -12.05
C GLY A 17 -18.44 28.02 -13.35
N THR A 18 -17.58 27.51 -14.25
CA THR A 18 -18.00 26.92 -15.54
C THR A 18 -18.22 25.40 -15.49
N THR A 19 -17.75 24.75 -14.42
CA THR A 19 -17.84 23.29 -14.28
C THR A 19 -19.25 22.84 -13.92
N THR A 20 -19.75 21.84 -14.65
CA THR A 20 -21.02 21.16 -14.37
C THR A 20 -20.77 19.70 -14.03
N LEU A 21 -21.77 19.00 -13.47
CA LEU A 21 -21.68 17.55 -13.26
C LEU A 21 -21.41 16.80 -14.58
N LYS A 22 -22.03 17.25 -15.68
CA LYS A 22 -21.81 16.67 -17.01
C LYS A 22 -20.34 16.81 -17.45
N SER A 23 -19.78 18.02 -17.41
CA SER A 23 -18.38 18.24 -17.80
C SER A 23 -17.41 17.49 -16.88
N TYR A 24 -17.76 17.32 -15.60
CA TYR A 24 -16.97 16.52 -14.66
C TYR A 24 -16.94 15.03 -15.08
N LEU A 25 -18.10 14.43 -15.39
CA LEU A 25 -18.19 13.04 -15.86
C LEU A 25 -17.51 12.84 -17.23
N GLU A 26 -17.58 13.83 -18.11
CA GLU A 26 -16.87 13.85 -19.39
C GLU A 26 -15.35 13.92 -19.22
N THR A 27 -14.86 14.54 -18.14
CA THR A 27 -13.43 14.65 -17.84
C THR A 27 -12.85 13.36 -17.26
N LEU A 28 -13.62 12.62 -16.45
CA LEU A 28 -13.17 11.35 -15.87
C LEU A 28 -12.88 10.30 -16.95
N PRO A 29 -12.01 9.30 -16.65
CA PRO A 29 -11.76 8.18 -17.56
C PRO A 29 -13.04 7.43 -17.95
N GLU A 30 -13.03 6.86 -19.14
CA GLU A 30 -14.08 5.95 -19.60
C GLU A 30 -14.15 4.68 -18.73
N VAL A 31 -15.24 3.93 -18.90
CA VAL A 31 -15.51 2.72 -18.14
C VAL A 31 -14.44 1.67 -18.38
N ASN A 32 -14.03 1.43 -19.63
CA ASN A 32 -12.97 0.48 -19.99
C ASN A 32 -11.63 0.82 -19.31
N VAL A 33 -11.18 2.08 -19.36
CA VAL A 33 -9.96 2.56 -18.72
C VAL A 33 -10.08 2.42 -17.20
N THR A 34 -11.24 2.79 -16.63
CA THR A 34 -11.49 2.63 -15.20
C THR A 34 -11.40 1.15 -14.78
N CYS A 35 -12.05 0.24 -15.51
CA CYS A 35 -12.03 -1.20 -15.22
C CYS A 35 -10.62 -1.78 -15.30
N ASN A 36 -9.84 -1.43 -16.33
CA ASN A 36 -8.46 -1.88 -16.47
C ASN A 36 -7.56 -1.42 -15.30
N ASN A 37 -7.73 -0.16 -14.86
CA ASN A 37 -6.98 0.35 -13.72
C ASN A 37 -7.42 -0.31 -12.40
N LEU A 38 -8.72 -0.55 -12.21
CA LEU A 38 -9.21 -1.27 -11.02
C LEU A 38 -8.64 -2.69 -10.97
N LEU A 39 -8.61 -3.40 -12.10
CA LEU A 39 -8.00 -4.73 -12.19
C LEU A 39 -6.50 -4.66 -11.88
N LEU A 40 -5.77 -3.73 -12.50
CA LEU A 40 -4.34 -3.54 -12.24
C LEU A 40 -4.07 -3.32 -10.76
N PHE A 41 -4.72 -2.31 -10.14
CA PHE A 41 -4.53 -2.00 -8.73
C PHE A 41 -4.93 -3.16 -7.82
N TRP A 42 -6.01 -3.87 -8.15
CA TRP A 42 -6.42 -5.05 -7.40
C TRP A 42 -5.37 -6.14 -7.43
N VAL A 43 -4.76 -6.43 -8.59
CA VAL A 43 -3.71 -7.44 -8.75
C VAL A 43 -2.45 -7.04 -8.00
N VAL A 44 -1.90 -5.84 -8.22
CA VAL A 44 -0.62 -5.41 -7.62
C VAL A 44 -0.72 -5.09 -6.12
N SER A 45 -1.93 -4.99 -5.58
CA SER A 45 -2.15 -4.84 -4.13
C SER A 45 -2.38 -6.18 -3.41
N GLN A 46 -2.42 -7.31 -4.13
CA GLN A 46 -2.55 -8.61 -3.48
C GLN A 46 -1.28 -8.99 -2.76
N GLU A 47 -1.44 -9.60 -1.59
CA GLU A 47 -0.34 -10.26 -0.91
C GLU A 47 -0.01 -11.58 -1.62
N PRO A 48 1.26 -11.85 -2.00
CA PRO A 48 1.65 -13.12 -2.59
C PRO A 48 1.44 -14.25 -1.57
N LYS A 49 1.09 -15.46 -2.03
CA LYS A 49 0.81 -16.59 -1.11
C LYS A 49 2.01 -17.00 -0.24
N ASP A 50 3.22 -16.79 -0.74
CA ASP A 50 4.46 -17.13 -0.06
C ASP A 50 5.13 -15.88 0.54
N GLN A 51 4.38 -15.13 1.37
CA GLN A 51 4.87 -13.91 1.99
C GLN A 51 6.11 -14.15 2.87
N ARG A 52 7.08 -13.25 2.77
CA ARG A 52 8.27 -13.21 3.63
C ARG A 52 8.34 -11.85 4.30
N HIS A 53 7.67 -11.73 5.44
CA HIS A 53 7.58 -10.47 6.17
C HIS A 53 8.94 -9.96 6.65
N LEU A 54 9.05 -8.64 6.74
CA LEU A 54 10.24 -7.93 7.16
C LEU A 54 10.83 -8.52 8.45
N GLY A 55 12.11 -8.87 8.42
CA GLY A 55 12.82 -9.43 9.56
C GLY A 55 12.66 -10.94 9.73
N THR A 56 11.86 -11.60 8.91
CA THR A 56 11.76 -13.08 8.87
C THR A 56 12.68 -13.62 7.79
N TYR A 57 13.78 -14.25 8.21
CA TYR A 57 14.82 -14.79 7.32
C TYR A 57 14.88 -16.32 7.47
N PRO A 58 14.06 -17.09 6.72
CA PRO A 58 14.09 -18.55 6.78
C PRO A 58 15.38 -19.13 6.20
N ASP A 59 15.95 -18.46 5.18
CA ASP A 59 17.21 -18.84 4.55
C ASP A 59 18.39 -18.36 5.42
N GLN A 60 19.00 -19.31 6.15
CA GLN A 60 20.09 -19.02 7.09
C GLN A 60 21.42 -18.81 6.36
N HIS A 61 21.70 -17.57 6.00
CA HIS A 61 23.01 -17.18 5.44
C HIS A 61 24.04 -16.81 6.52
N PHE A 62 23.58 -16.19 7.61
CA PHE A 62 24.41 -15.92 8.78
C PHE A 62 24.28 -17.07 9.79
N THR A 63 25.39 -17.75 10.03
CA THR A 63 25.46 -18.89 10.96
C THR A 63 26.12 -18.51 12.28
N GLU A 64 26.79 -17.36 12.32
CA GLU A 64 27.45 -16.84 13.51
C GLU A 64 26.44 -16.28 14.52
N GLU A 65 26.77 -16.38 15.81
CA GLU A 65 25.87 -15.94 16.88
C GLU A 65 25.60 -14.43 16.87
N ALA A 66 26.61 -13.60 16.56
CA ALA A 66 26.48 -12.15 16.65
C ALA A 66 25.46 -11.56 15.65
N PRO A 67 25.49 -11.91 14.35
CA PRO A 67 24.42 -11.58 13.41
C PRO A 67 23.05 -12.12 13.84
N GLN A 68 22.97 -13.36 14.33
CA GLN A 68 21.71 -13.95 14.78
C GLN A 68 21.08 -13.19 15.95
N ARG A 69 21.90 -12.76 16.93
CA ARG A 69 21.44 -11.89 18.03
C ARG A 69 20.94 -10.54 17.51
N SER A 70 21.60 -9.97 16.50
CA SER A 70 21.16 -8.72 15.86
C SER A 70 19.81 -8.89 15.14
N ILE A 71 19.61 -10.02 14.45
CA ILE A 71 18.33 -10.36 13.80
C ILE A 71 17.22 -10.49 14.86
N ALA A 72 17.47 -11.19 15.96
CA ALA A 72 16.49 -11.35 17.04
C ALA A 72 16.12 -10.00 17.69
N ALA A 73 17.10 -9.12 17.89
CA ALA A 73 16.86 -7.75 18.39
C ALA A 73 16.01 -6.93 17.40
N PHE A 74 16.29 -7.05 16.10
CA PHE A 74 15.52 -6.40 15.04
C PHE A 74 14.06 -6.90 15.03
N GLN A 75 13.84 -8.21 15.06
CA GLN A 75 12.50 -8.81 15.13
C GLN A 75 11.71 -8.35 16.36
N SER A 76 12.35 -8.30 17.53
CA SER A 76 11.73 -7.79 18.77
C SER A 76 11.31 -6.32 18.63
N ARG A 77 12.15 -5.51 17.99
CA ARG A 77 11.83 -4.10 17.71
C ARG A 77 10.65 -3.95 16.75
N LEU A 78 10.60 -4.75 15.69
CA LEU A 78 9.46 -4.77 14.77
C LEU A 78 8.16 -5.18 15.47
N ALA A 79 8.21 -6.18 16.35
CA ALA A 79 7.04 -6.58 17.14
C ALA A 79 6.55 -5.46 18.07
N GLN A 80 7.45 -4.65 18.65
CA GLN A 80 7.07 -3.47 19.42
C GLN A 80 6.40 -2.41 18.53
N ILE A 81 6.99 -2.09 17.37
CA ILE A 81 6.42 -1.12 16.43
C ILE A 81 5.01 -1.55 15.99
N SER A 82 4.82 -2.84 15.69
CA SER A 82 3.51 -3.38 15.33
C SER A 82 2.46 -3.19 16.43
N ARG A 83 2.83 -3.45 17.70
CA ARG A 83 1.95 -3.19 18.85
C ARG A 83 1.56 -1.72 18.94
N ASP A 84 2.53 -0.81 18.79
CA ASP A 84 2.30 0.64 18.87
C ASP A 84 1.39 1.12 17.74
N ILE A 85 1.58 0.62 16.51
CA ILE A 85 0.73 0.92 15.35
C ILE A 85 -0.70 0.43 15.57
N ARG A 86 -0.86 -0.81 16.07
CA ARG A 86 -2.18 -1.40 16.33
C ARG A 86 -2.93 -0.63 17.41
N GLU A 87 -2.25 -0.23 18.49
CA GLU A 87 -2.85 0.60 19.53
C GLU A 87 -3.28 1.96 18.98
N ARG A 88 -2.39 2.65 18.25
CA ARG A 88 -2.70 3.92 17.59
C ARG A 88 -3.92 3.79 16.67
N ASN A 89 -4.00 2.73 15.88
CA ASN A 89 -5.06 2.53 14.91
C ASN A 89 -6.44 2.25 15.53
N ARG A 90 -6.54 1.77 16.78
CA ARG A 90 -7.83 1.49 17.44
C ARG A 90 -8.73 2.72 17.56
N GLY A 91 -8.14 3.91 17.70
CA GLY A 91 -8.88 5.17 17.85
C GLY A 91 -9.19 5.89 16.54
N LEU A 92 -8.81 5.34 15.38
CA LEU A 92 -8.94 6.03 14.10
C LEU A 92 -10.12 5.50 13.29
N ALA A 93 -10.93 6.41 12.75
CA ALA A 93 -12.00 6.07 11.81
C ALA A 93 -11.46 5.45 10.50
N LEU A 94 -10.24 5.82 10.11
CA LEU A 94 -9.51 5.25 8.98
C LEU A 94 -8.11 4.86 9.46
N PRO A 95 -7.86 3.58 9.78
CA PRO A 95 -6.58 3.12 10.28
C PRO A 95 -5.51 3.13 9.18
N TYR A 96 -4.26 3.43 9.55
CA TYR A 96 -3.13 3.35 8.64
C TYR A 96 -2.33 2.08 8.94
N THR A 97 -2.48 1.07 8.07
CA THR A 97 -1.91 -0.28 8.26
C THR A 97 -0.74 -0.60 7.34
N TYR A 98 -0.51 0.18 6.28
CA TYR A 98 0.45 -0.15 5.22
C TYR A 98 1.90 -0.35 5.70
N LEU A 99 2.27 0.21 6.85
CA LEU A 99 3.60 0.05 7.46
C LEU A 99 3.58 -0.75 8.77
N ASP A 100 2.52 -1.54 9.03
CA ASP A 100 2.57 -2.53 10.12
C ASP A 100 3.58 -3.63 9.72
N PRO A 101 4.67 -3.88 10.47
CA PRO A 101 5.73 -4.82 10.07
C PRO A 101 5.27 -6.21 9.59
N PRO A 102 4.21 -6.82 10.16
CA PRO A 102 3.66 -8.08 9.66
C PRO A 102 3.02 -8.01 8.26
N LEU A 103 2.85 -6.82 7.68
CA LEU A 103 2.31 -6.61 6.33
C LEU A 103 3.38 -6.14 5.33
N ILE A 104 4.62 -5.94 5.79
CA ILE A 104 5.72 -5.46 4.94
C ILE A 104 6.53 -6.67 4.47
N GLU A 105 6.68 -6.83 3.15
CA GLU A 105 7.59 -7.83 2.56
C GLU A 105 9.06 -7.46 2.76
N ASN A 106 9.94 -8.45 2.85
CA ASN A 106 11.40 -8.25 2.86
C ASN A 106 11.93 -7.68 1.53
N SER A 107 11.21 -7.86 0.42
CA SER A 107 11.65 -7.51 -0.93
C SER A 107 10.48 -7.10 -1.82
N VAL A 108 10.77 -6.52 -2.98
CA VAL A 108 9.77 -6.26 -4.03
C VAL A 108 9.56 -7.55 -4.82
N SER A 109 8.36 -8.15 -4.73
CA SER A 109 8.04 -9.45 -5.32
C SER A 109 6.67 -9.53 -5.99
N ILE A 110 6.06 -8.38 -6.29
CA ILE A 110 4.81 -8.24 -7.05
C ILE A 110 4.94 -7.13 -8.10
#